data_AF-A0A9E3MGJ0-F1
#
_entry.id   AF-A0A9E3MGJ0-F1
#
_cell.length_a   1.000
_cell.length_b   1.000
_cell.length_c   1.000
_cell.angle_alpha   90.00
_cell.angle_beta   90.00
_cell.angle_gamma   90.00
#
_symmetry.space_group_name_H-M   'P 1'
#
loop_
_entity.id
_entity.type
_entity.pdbx_description
1 polymer ?
#
loop_
_entity_poly.entity_id
_entity_poly.type
_entity_poly.pdbx_seq_one_letter_code
_entity_poly.pdbx_strand_id
1 'polypeptide(L)'
;LAQAFLIGERFIGGDHSALVLGDNIFYGHDLGTRLTKASANPDCATVFAYPVHDPERYGVVEFDGAGKAISLEEKPAQPKSRYAVTGLYFYDEHVVEHAKSLKPSARGELEITDLNRIYLENQKLDVQILGRGDAWLDTGTHDSLLEASQFVHTLEKRQGLKACCPEEICWRQKWIDDAQLIALAAPLAKSGYGQYLQRALADHVF
;
A
#
# COMPACT_ATOMS: atom_id res chain seq x y z
N LEU A 1 2.47 -0.76 14.73
CA LEU A 1 2.58 -1.34 13.36
C LEU A 1 3.82 -2.23 13.18
N ALA A 2 5.00 -1.83 13.65
CA ALA A 2 6.23 -2.62 13.48
C ALA A 2 6.19 -4.02 14.14
N GLN A 3 5.28 -4.26 15.09
CA GLN A 3 5.01 -5.60 15.64
C GLN A 3 4.64 -6.64 14.57
N ALA A 4 4.15 -6.24 13.39
CA ALA A 4 3.90 -7.16 12.28
C ALA A 4 5.14 -8.01 11.93
N PHE A 5 6.34 -7.42 12.00
CA PHE A 5 7.61 -8.12 11.72
C PHE A 5 8.07 -9.05 12.84
N LEU A 6 7.59 -8.81 14.07
CA LEU A 6 7.84 -9.73 15.20
C LEU A 6 6.90 -10.92 15.16
N ILE A 7 5.61 -10.67 14.88
CA ILE A 7 4.60 -11.72 14.74
C ILE A 7 4.90 -12.57 13.50
N GLY A 8 5.26 -11.92 12.39
CA GLY A 8 5.53 -12.54 11.10
C GLY A 8 6.94 -13.10 10.94
N GLU A 9 7.81 -13.04 11.96
CA GLU A 9 9.24 -13.42 11.84
C GLU A 9 9.45 -14.77 11.15
N ARG A 10 8.72 -15.80 11.60
CA ARG A 10 8.83 -17.16 11.03
C ARG A 10 8.27 -17.25 9.61
N PHE A 11 7.27 -16.44 9.30
CA PHE A 11 6.67 -16.40 7.96
C PHE A 11 7.59 -15.68 6.97
N ILE A 12 8.24 -14.59 7.40
CA ILE A 12 9.21 -13.84 6.60
C ILE A 12 10.44 -14.69 6.32
N GLY A 13 10.93 -15.46 7.30
CA GLY A 13 11.95 -16.48 7.06
C GLY A 13 13.31 -15.95 6.57
N GLY A 14 13.56 -14.64 6.68
CA GLY A 14 14.76 -13.98 6.15
C GLY A 14 14.64 -13.53 4.69
N ASP A 15 13.45 -13.64 4.07
CA ASP A 15 13.18 -13.11 2.75
C ASP A 15 12.82 -11.61 2.80
N HIS A 16 12.89 -10.94 1.65
CA HIS A 16 12.30 -9.61 1.44
C HIS A 16 10.80 -9.64 1.76
N SER A 17 10.28 -8.53 2.28
CA SER A 17 8.88 -8.46 2.70
C SER A 17 8.20 -7.16 2.30
N ALA A 18 6.88 -7.23 2.16
CA ALA A 18 6.04 -6.05 2.03
C ALA A 18 4.96 -6.07 3.12
N LEU A 19 4.70 -4.91 3.69
CA LEU A 19 3.62 -4.67 4.64
C LEU A 19 2.60 -3.74 4.00
N VAL A 20 1.33 -4.12 4.03
CA VAL A 20 0.20 -3.27 3.65
C VAL A 20 -0.80 -3.21 4.80
N LEU A 21 -1.31 -2.03 5.11
CA LEU A 21 -2.37 -1.86 6.09
C LEU A 21 -3.72 -2.26 5.49
N GLY A 22 -4.52 -3.02 6.23
CA GLY A 22 -5.73 -3.66 5.70
C GLY A 22 -6.89 -2.72 5.36
N ASP A 23 -6.83 -1.47 5.79
CA ASP A 23 -7.80 -0.39 5.58
C ASP A 23 -7.32 0.66 4.56
N ASN A 24 -6.20 0.41 3.89
CA ASN A 24 -5.62 1.32 2.90
C ASN A 24 -5.99 0.89 1.49
N ILE A 25 -6.58 1.82 0.72
CA ILE A 25 -6.96 1.63 -0.68
C ILE A 25 -6.04 2.48 -1.55
N PHE A 26 -5.44 1.84 -2.56
CA PHE A 26 -4.60 2.49 -3.56
C PHE A 26 -5.21 2.32 -4.95
N TYR A 27 -5.29 3.41 -5.70
CA TYR A 27 -5.73 3.41 -7.09
C TYR A 27 -4.92 4.42 -7.89
N GLY A 28 -4.48 4.07 -9.09
CA GLY A 28 -3.70 4.98 -9.90
C GLY A 28 -3.21 4.32 -11.18
N HIS A 29 -2.88 5.16 -12.16
CA HIS A 29 -2.28 4.70 -13.42
C HIS A 29 -0.89 4.10 -13.14
N ASP A 30 -0.58 2.99 -13.82
CA ASP A 30 0.69 2.27 -13.72
C ASP A 30 1.13 1.93 -12.27
N LEU A 31 0.18 1.81 -11.33
CA LEU A 31 0.50 1.49 -9.95
C LEU A 31 1.22 0.15 -9.85
N GLY A 32 0.72 -0.89 -10.53
CA GLY A 32 1.36 -2.22 -10.55
C GLY A 32 2.83 -2.17 -10.99
N THR A 33 3.13 -1.47 -12.09
CA THR A 33 4.50 -1.28 -12.59
C THR A 33 5.39 -0.57 -11.57
N ARG A 34 4.88 0.45 -10.87
CA ARG A 34 5.63 1.16 -9.82
C ARG A 34 5.89 0.26 -8.61
N LEU A 35 4.92 -0.54 -8.19
CA LEU A 35 5.08 -1.49 -7.10
C LEU A 35 6.11 -2.58 -7.43
N THR A 36 6.10 -3.12 -8.66
CA THR A 36 7.11 -4.09 -9.11
C THR A 36 8.52 -3.49 -9.10
N LYS A 37 8.68 -2.21 -9.46
CA LYS A 37 9.97 -1.53 -9.37
C LYS A 37 10.43 -1.35 -7.93
N ALA A 38 9.52 -0.95 -7.03
CA ALA A 38 9.82 -0.81 -5.60
C ALA A 38 10.23 -2.16 -4.98
N SER A 39 9.57 -3.26 -5.36
CA SER A 39 9.93 -4.60 -4.87
C SER A 39 11.26 -5.13 -5.42
N ALA A 40 11.78 -4.54 -6.49
CA ALA A 40 13.03 -4.96 -7.13
C ALA A 40 14.28 -4.26 -6.57
N ASN A 41 14.15 -3.50 -5.47
CA ASN A 41 15.25 -2.80 -4.81
C ASN A 41 15.73 -3.62 -3.59
N PRO A 42 16.75 -4.49 -3.74
CA PRO A 42 17.05 -5.52 -2.74
C PRO A 42 17.70 -4.98 -1.46
N ASP A 43 18.36 -3.81 -1.52
CA ASP A 43 19.23 -3.31 -0.45
C ASP A 43 18.63 -2.15 0.37
N CYS A 44 17.38 -1.78 0.07
CA CYS A 44 16.70 -0.61 0.63
C CYS A 44 15.26 -0.92 1.04
N ALA A 45 14.78 -0.22 2.07
CA ALA A 45 13.36 -0.09 2.31
C ALA A 45 12.76 0.92 1.32
N THR A 46 11.57 0.64 0.80
CA THR A 46 10.82 1.60 -0.02
C THR A 46 9.50 1.95 0.64
N VAL A 47 9.24 3.24 0.80
CA VAL A 47 7.97 3.77 1.30
C VAL A 47 7.39 4.78 0.32
N PHE A 48 6.08 5.01 0.42
CA PHE A 48 5.39 5.92 -0.47
C PHE A 48 4.90 7.16 0.29
N ALA A 49 5.22 8.33 -0.23
CA ALA A 49 4.80 9.62 0.29
C ALA A 49 3.64 10.18 -0.54
N TYR A 50 2.57 10.61 0.13
CA TYR A 50 1.39 11.19 -0.51
C TYR A 50 1.00 12.53 0.14
N PRO A 51 0.69 13.57 -0.63
CA PRO A 51 0.29 14.86 -0.08
C PRO A 51 -1.13 14.79 0.51
N VAL A 52 -1.26 15.07 1.80
CA VAL A 52 -2.56 15.09 2.51
C VAL A 52 -2.93 16.49 2.99
N HIS A 53 -4.17 16.61 3.48
CA HIS A 53 -4.66 17.83 4.11
C HIS A 53 -4.31 17.89 5.60
N ASP A 54 -4.30 16.74 6.27
CA ASP A 54 -4.17 16.51 7.72
C ASP A 54 -2.95 15.62 8.07
N PRO A 55 -1.72 16.06 7.75
CA PRO A 55 -0.50 15.27 7.91
C PRO A 55 -0.20 14.85 9.36
N GLU A 56 -0.70 15.58 10.37
CA GLU A 56 -0.52 15.29 11.79
C GLU A 56 -1.09 13.93 12.23
N ARG A 57 -1.94 13.30 11.42
CA ARG A 57 -2.50 11.97 11.69
C ARG A 57 -1.57 10.82 11.32
N TYR A 58 -0.49 11.10 10.58
CA TYR A 58 0.35 10.10 9.92
C TYR A 58 1.82 10.24 10.30
N GLY A 59 2.65 9.30 9.83
CA GLY A 59 4.10 9.51 9.74
C GLY A 59 4.39 10.52 8.64
N VAL A 60 5.05 11.62 8.96
CA VAL A 60 5.33 12.73 8.04
C VAL A 60 6.78 12.66 7.58
N VAL A 61 7.00 12.76 6.28
CA VAL A 61 8.33 12.84 5.68
C VAL A 61 8.67 14.27 5.28
N GLU A 62 9.84 14.74 5.67
CA GLU A 62 10.41 16.01 5.23
C GLU A 62 11.38 15.78 4.06
N PHE A 63 11.37 16.70 3.09
CA PHE A 63 12.27 16.68 1.95
C PHE A 63 13.17 17.92 1.93
N ASP A 64 14.40 17.76 1.44
CA ASP A 64 15.27 18.89 1.12
C ASP A 64 14.87 19.58 -0.20
N GLY A 65 15.60 20.65 -0.57
CA GLY A 65 15.36 21.40 -1.81
C GLY A 65 15.59 20.61 -3.10
N ALA A 66 16.23 19.44 -3.04
CA ALA A 66 16.43 18.53 -4.17
C ALA A 66 15.38 17.40 -4.21
N GLY A 67 14.47 17.33 -3.23
CA GLY A 67 13.45 16.29 -3.12
C GLY A 67 13.94 15.01 -2.45
N LYS A 68 15.08 15.02 -1.76
CA LYS A 68 15.56 13.87 -0.97
C LYS A 68 14.91 13.90 0.41
N ALA A 69 14.44 12.75 0.90
CA ALA A 69 13.91 12.62 2.25
C ALA A 69 15.02 12.85 3.29
N ILE A 70 14.75 13.68 4.30
CA ILE A 70 15.74 14.05 5.33
C ILE A 70 15.26 13.81 6.76
N SER A 71 13.95 13.75 7.01
CA SER A 71 13.44 13.40 8.34
C SER A 71 12.10 12.69 8.27
N LEU A 72 11.79 11.93 9.33
CA LEU A 72 10.55 11.19 9.53
C LEU A 72 10.05 11.38 10.98
N GLU A 73 8.82 11.87 11.11
CA GLU A 73 8.19 12.14 12.40
C GLU A 73 6.81 11.49 12.48
N GLU A 74 6.53 10.82 13.59
CA GLU A 74 5.27 10.10 13.80
C GLU A 74 4.24 11.02 14.45
N LYS A 75 3.13 11.30 13.74
CA LYS A 75 2.04 12.19 14.17
C LYS A 75 2.53 13.50 14.82
N PRO A 76 3.33 14.30 14.09
CA PRO A 76 3.89 15.52 14.64
C PRO A 76 2.79 16.56 14.91
N ALA A 77 2.89 17.25 16.05
CA ALA A 77 1.98 18.35 16.38
C ALA A 77 2.16 19.56 15.44
N GLN A 78 3.35 19.73 14.87
CA GLN A 78 3.67 20.73 13.86
C GLN A 78 4.38 20.04 12.68
N PRO A 79 3.61 19.50 11.71
CA PRO A 79 4.15 18.79 10.57
C PRO A 79 5.11 19.66 9.75
N LYS A 80 6.32 19.15 9.48
CA LYS A 80 7.33 19.84 8.65
C LYS A 80 7.01 19.85 7.17
N SER A 81 6.13 18.95 6.74
CA SER A 81 5.63 18.89 5.38
C SER A 81 4.18 18.36 5.39
N ARG A 82 3.54 18.39 4.23
CA ARG A 82 2.21 17.80 4.03
C ARG A 82 2.23 16.35 3.52
N TYR A 83 3.43 15.77 3.39
CA TYR A 83 3.59 14.44 2.83
C TYR A 83 3.53 13.39 3.93
N ALA A 84 2.46 12.61 3.91
CA ALA A 84 2.29 11.46 4.77
C ALA A 84 2.92 10.23 4.11
N VAL A 85 3.56 9.39 4.92
CA VAL A 85 3.94 8.03 4.55
C VAL A 85 2.69 7.17 4.57
N THR A 86 2.36 6.58 3.42
CA THR A 86 1.16 5.74 3.26
C THR A 86 1.32 4.38 3.94
N GLY A 87 0.22 3.62 4.05
CA GLY A 87 0.20 2.28 4.63
C GLY A 87 0.78 1.16 3.76
N LEU A 88 1.76 1.44 2.90
CA LEU A 88 2.44 0.44 2.06
C LEU A 88 3.95 0.59 2.16
N TYR A 89 4.62 -0.52 2.50
CA TYR A 89 6.03 -0.55 2.84
C TYR A 89 6.68 -1.79 2.21
N PHE A 90 7.86 -1.62 1.63
CA PHE A 90 8.73 -2.71 1.17
C PHE A 90 10.02 -2.68 1.98
N TYR A 91 10.51 -3.85 2.37
CA TYR A 91 11.72 -3.99 3.17
C TYR A 91 12.60 -5.15 2.72
N ASP A 92 13.89 -5.00 3.00
CA ASP A 92 14.91 -6.04 2.86
C ASP A 92 14.84 -7.09 3.99
N GLU A 93 15.77 -8.03 3.96
CA GLU A 93 15.88 -9.12 4.94
C GLU A 93 16.17 -8.65 6.39
N HIS A 94 16.66 -7.41 6.58
CA HIS A 94 17.05 -6.89 7.90
C HIS A 94 15.87 -6.33 8.69
N VAL A 95 14.68 -6.25 8.10
CA VAL A 95 13.49 -5.65 8.72
C VAL A 95 13.13 -6.24 10.08
N VAL A 96 13.29 -7.56 10.23
CA VAL A 96 12.97 -8.25 11.49
C VAL A 96 13.99 -7.88 12.57
N GLU A 97 15.28 -7.80 12.22
CA GLU A 97 16.34 -7.41 13.14
C GLU A 97 16.16 -5.96 13.60
N HIS A 98 15.87 -5.07 12.65
CA HIS A 98 15.57 -3.68 12.96
C HIS A 98 14.32 -3.55 13.83
N ALA A 99 13.24 -4.28 13.53
CA ALA A 99 12.02 -4.28 14.34
C ALA A 99 12.25 -4.77 15.78
N LYS A 100 13.11 -5.77 15.99
CA LYS A 100 13.49 -6.28 17.32
C LYS A 100 14.28 -5.26 18.16
N SER A 101 14.98 -4.34 17.50
CA SER A 101 15.76 -3.30 18.17
C SER A 101 14.91 -2.12 18.68
N LEU A 102 13.66 -2.01 18.21
CA LEU A 102 12.77 -0.91 18.56
C LEU A 102 12.35 -0.95 20.03
N LYS A 103 12.16 0.24 20.60
CA LYS A 103 11.58 0.43 21.93
C LYS A 103 10.18 1.01 21.77
N PRO A 104 9.24 0.71 22.70
CA PRO A 104 7.93 1.35 22.70
C PRO A 104 8.06 2.87 22.75
N SER A 105 7.27 3.57 21.94
CA SER A 105 7.18 5.03 21.94
C SER A 105 6.53 5.55 23.22
N ALA A 106 6.41 6.88 23.35
CA ALA A 106 5.62 7.50 24.43
C ALA A 106 4.14 7.05 24.44
N ARG A 107 3.65 6.50 23.32
CA ARG A 107 2.29 5.94 23.18
C ARG A 107 2.22 4.45 23.54
N GLY A 108 3.37 3.83 23.85
CA GLY A 108 3.47 2.40 24.15
C GLY A 108 3.46 1.51 22.91
N GLU A 109 3.63 2.08 21.71
CA GLU A 109 3.59 1.34 20.44
C GLU A 109 4.99 1.13 19.85
N LEU A 110 5.19 0.04 19.11
CA LEU A 110 6.33 -0.10 18.20
C LEU A 110 5.97 0.57 16.87
N GLU A 111 6.54 1.75 16.66
CA GLU A 111 6.23 2.63 15.55
C GLU A 111 6.89 2.16 14.26
N ILE A 112 6.12 2.10 13.18
CA ILE A 112 6.70 1.82 11.86
C ILE A 112 7.56 2.99 11.38
N THR A 113 7.25 4.22 11.81
CA THR A 113 8.04 5.41 11.52
C THR A 113 9.43 5.34 12.14
N ASP A 114 9.58 4.74 13.34
CA ASP A 114 10.88 4.50 13.94
C ASP A 114 11.67 3.44 13.15
N LEU A 115 11.00 2.38 12.68
CA LEU A 115 11.61 1.40 11.78
C LEU A 115 12.13 2.05 10.48
N ASN A 116 11.29 2.86 9.84
CA ASN A 116 11.66 3.61 8.62
C ASN A 116 12.82 4.57 8.88
N ARG A 117 12.88 5.19 10.07
CA ARG A 117 13.97 6.10 10.43
C ARG A 117 15.31 5.38 10.51
N ILE A 118 15.37 4.13 10.97
CA ILE A 118 16.61 3.33 10.95
C ILE A 118 17.14 3.21 9.51
N TYR A 119 16.28 2.90 8.55
CA TYR A 119 16.67 2.86 7.13
C TYR A 119 17.10 4.23 6.61
N LEU A 120 16.40 5.30 7.00
CA LEU A 120 16.74 6.67 6.60
C LEU A 120 18.12 7.09 7.10
N GLU A 121 18.42 6.84 8.38
CA GLU A 121 19.72 7.14 9.01
C GLU A 121 20.86 6.36 8.35
N ASN A 122 20.58 5.14 7.89
CA ASN A 122 21.51 4.30 7.14
C ASN A 122 21.59 4.62 5.64
N GLN A 123 20.88 5.66 5.16
CA GLN A 123 20.78 6.03 3.74
C GLN A 123 20.24 4.89 2.84
N LYS A 124 19.42 4.01 3.43
CA LYS A 124 18.77 2.85 2.80
C LYS A 124 17.24 2.98 2.73
N LEU A 125 16.71 4.19 2.86
CA LEU A 125 15.29 4.47 2.67
C LEU A 125 15.06 5.17 1.34
N ASP A 126 14.37 4.49 0.43
CA ASP A 126 13.82 5.08 -0.78
C ASP A 126 12.40 5.60 -0.50
N VAL A 127 12.14 6.86 -0.83
CA VAL A 127 10.84 7.51 -0.62
C VAL A 127 10.27 7.90 -1.97
N GLN A 128 9.29 7.11 -2.43
CA GLN A 128 8.62 7.29 -3.71
C GLN A 128 7.40 8.21 -3.55
N ILE A 129 7.26 9.22 -4.39
CA ILE A 129 6.10 10.12 -4.34
C ILE A 129 4.95 9.52 -5.15
N LEU A 130 3.80 9.31 -4.48
CA LEU A 130 2.53 9.07 -5.16
C LEU A 130 1.97 10.42 -5.62
N GLY A 131 1.77 10.53 -6.92
CA GLY A 131 1.40 11.78 -7.56
C GLY A 131 -0.07 12.11 -7.33
N ARG A 132 -0.46 13.35 -7.61
CA ARG A 132 -1.86 13.81 -7.49
C ARG A 132 -2.87 13.11 -8.41
N GLY A 133 -2.41 12.26 -9.32
CA GLY A 133 -3.25 11.41 -10.16
C GLY A 133 -3.54 10.05 -9.54
N ASP A 134 -2.85 9.72 -8.44
CA ASP A 134 -3.13 8.57 -7.60
C ASP A 134 -4.17 8.95 -6.55
N ALA A 135 -4.93 7.95 -6.11
CA ALA A 135 -5.75 8.02 -4.93
C ALA A 135 -5.19 7.06 -3.89
N TRP A 136 -4.86 7.61 -2.73
CA TRP A 136 -4.66 6.85 -1.51
C TRP A 136 -5.79 7.24 -0.55
N LEU A 137 -6.56 6.24 -0.12
CA LEU A 137 -7.72 6.40 0.74
C LEU A 137 -7.56 5.51 1.97
N ASP A 138 -7.66 6.10 3.14
CA ASP A 138 -7.60 5.44 4.44
C ASP A 138 -9.01 5.43 5.05
N THR A 139 -9.58 4.24 5.26
CA THR A 139 -10.96 4.08 5.74
C THR A 139 -11.09 4.13 7.27
N GLY A 140 -10.18 4.80 7.97
CA GLY A 140 -10.17 4.91 9.44
C GLY A 140 -11.32 5.69 10.08
N THR A 141 -12.15 6.43 9.33
CA THR A 141 -13.35 7.11 9.85
C THR A 141 -14.61 6.74 9.07
N HIS A 142 -15.79 6.97 9.65
CA HIS A 142 -17.05 6.74 8.94
C HIS A 142 -17.18 7.58 7.67
N ASP A 143 -16.74 8.84 7.72
CA ASP A 143 -16.76 9.73 6.57
C ASP A 143 -15.78 9.26 5.49
N SER A 144 -14.54 8.89 5.86
CA SER A 144 -13.54 8.44 4.88
C SER A 144 -13.92 7.10 4.24
N LEU A 145 -14.59 6.21 4.98
CA LEU A 145 -15.16 4.98 4.43
C LEU A 145 -16.27 5.26 3.39
N LEU A 146 -17.13 6.24 3.65
CA LEU A 146 -18.18 6.65 2.72
C LEU A 146 -17.58 7.25 1.45
N GLU A 147 -16.61 8.14 1.59
CA GLU A 147 -15.89 8.75 0.47
C GLU A 147 -15.20 7.68 -0.39
N ALA A 148 -14.51 6.73 0.23
CA ALA A 148 -13.87 5.63 -0.48
C ALA A 148 -14.88 4.75 -1.24
N SER A 149 -16.03 4.48 -0.63
CA SER A 149 -17.12 3.73 -1.26
C SER A 149 -17.67 4.47 -2.48
N GLN A 150 -17.86 5.78 -2.38
CA GLN A 150 -18.34 6.63 -3.49
C GLN A 150 -17.32 6.73 -4.62
N PHE A 151 -16.03 6.83 -4.28
CA PHE A 151 -14.93 6.84 -5.25
C PHE A 151 -14.92 5.55 -6.08
N VAL A 152 -14.89 4.39 -5.42
CA VAL A 152 -14.91 3.08 -6.09
C VAL A 152 -16.19 2.92 -6.92
N HIS A 153 -17.35 3.25 -6.36
CA HIS A 153 -18.63 3.14 -7.09
C HIS A 153 -18.64 3.97 -8.37
N THR A 154 -18.15 5.21 -8.31
CA THR A 154 -18.12 6.13 -9.46
C THR A 154 -17.22 5.61 -10.56
N LEU A 155 -16.04 5.10 -10.20
CA LEU A 155 -15.09 4.51 -11.15
C LEU A 155 -15.67 3.26 -11.81
N GLU A 156 -16.15 2.29 -11.01
CA GLU A 156 -16.66 1.03 -11.55
C GLU A 156 -17.86 1.25 -12.47
N LYS A 157 -18.79 2.14 -12.07
CA LYS A 157 -19.97 2.45 -12.87
C LYS A 157 -19.63 3.14 -14.18
N ARG A 158 -18.59 3.98 -14.20
CA ARG A 158 -18.18 4.71 -15.41
C ARG A 158 -17.42 3.81 -16.38
N GLN A 159 -16.57 2.92 -15.88
CA GLN A 159 -15.69 2.10 -16.70
C GLN A 159 -16.29 0.74 -17.07
N GLY A 160 -17.23 0.23 -16.27
CA GLY A 160 -17.69 -1.16 -16.37
C GLY A 160 -16.66 -2.18 -15.87
N LEU A 161 -15.56 -1.70 -15.27
CA LEU A 161 -14.46 -2.48 -14.70
C LEU A 161 -14.54 -2.49 -13.18
N LYS A 162 -13.96 -3.50 -12.54
CA LYS A 162 -13.90 -3.58 -11.08
C LYS A 162 -12.55 -3.16 -10.55
N ALA A 163 -12.56 -2.42 -9.45
CA ALA A 163 -11.35 -2.12 -8.70
C ALA A 163 -11.01 -3.29 -7.77
N CYS A 164 -9.73 -3.62 -7.65
CA CYS A 164 -9.22 -4.61 -6.68
C CYS A 164 -9.92 -5.99 -6.73
N CYS A 165 -10.34 -6.46 -7.91
CA CYS A 165 -10.92 -7.79 -8.11
C CYS A 165 -9.81 -8.86 -8.10
N PRO A 166 -9.67 -9.70 -7.06
CA PRO A 166 -8.54 -10.63 -6.96
C PRO A 166 -8.55 -11.69 -8.05
N GLU A 167 -9.73 -12.18 -8.44
CA GLU A 167 -9.87 -13.21 -9.47
C GLU A 167 -9.38 -12.71 -10.84
N GLU A 168 -9.74 -11.47 -11.20
CA GLU A 168 -9.25 -10.84 -12.42
C GLU A 168 -7.74 -10.58 -12.36
N ILE A 169 -7.22 -10.08 -11.23
CA ILE A 169 -5.78 -9.85 -11.05
C ILE A 169 -5.01 -11.17 -11.24
N CYS A 170 -5.42 -12.24 -10.55
CA CYS A 170 -4.81 -13.56 -10.66
C CYS A 170 -4.86 -14.10 -12.10
N TRP A 171 -5.99 -13.93 -12.79
CA TRP A 171 -6.17 -14.37 -14.17
C TRP A 171 -5.26 -13.60 -15.14
N ARG A 172 -5.22 -12.26 -15.05
CA ARG A 172 -4.33 -11.42 -15.87
C ARG A 172 -2.85 -11.70 -15.61
N GLN A 173 -2.49 -12.04 -14.37
CA GLN A 173 -1.14 -12.50 -13.99
C GLN A 173 -0.86 -13.96 -14.36
N LYS A 174 -1.83 -14.68 -14.95
CA LYS A 174 -1.73 -16.09 -15.34
C LYS A 174 -1.47 -17.05 -14.17
N TRP A 175 -1.86 -16.66 -12.96
CA TRP A 175 -1.82 -17.54 -11.78
C TRP A 175 -2.97 -18.54 -11.80
N ILE A 176 -4.05 -18.18 -12.50
CA ILE A 176 -5.18 -19.07 -12.80
C ILE A 176 -5.50 -19.02 -14.29
N ASP A 177 -6.06 -20.11 -14.82
CA ASP A 177 -6.56 -20.20 -16.19
C ASP A 177 -8.04 -19.81 -16.32
N ASP A 178 -8.53 -19.81 -17.56
CA ASP A 178 -9.92 -19.47 -17.89
C ASP A 178 -10.93 -20.41 -17.19
N ALA A 179 -10.61 -21.70 -17.08
CA ALA A 179 -11.50 -22.67 -16.47
C ALA A 179 -11.66 -22.43 -14.96
N GLN A 180 -10.55 -22.06 -14.29
CA GLN A 180 -10.56 -21.65 -12.89
C GLN A 180 -11.35 -20.35 -12.69
N LEU A 181 -11.19 -19.35 -13.58
CA LEU A 181 -11.97 -18.11 -13.50
C LEU A 181 -13.48 -18.37 -13.69
N ILE A 182 -13.86 -19.23 -14.64
CA ILE A 182 -15.26 -19.66 -14.84
C ILE A 182 -15.81 -20.33 -13.58
N ALA A 183 -15.03 -21.22 -12.97
CA ALA A 183 -15.44 -21.92 -11.74
C ALA A 183 -15.68 -20.96 -10.58
N LEU A 184 -14.84 -19.92 -10.43
CA LEU A 184 -15.00 -18.86 -9.43
C LEU A 184 -16.23 -17.97 -9.71
N ALA A 185 -16.54 -17.72 -10.99
CA ALA A 185 -17.69 -16.91 -11.38
C ALA A 185 -19.04 -17.63 -11.20
N ALA A 186 -19.07 -18.96 -11.37
CA ALA A 186 -20.29 -19.77 -11.33
C ALA A 186 -21.18 -19.58 -10.08
N PRO A 187 -20.65 -19.66 -8.83
CA PRO A 187 -21.48 -19.44 -7.63
C PRO A 187 -22.01 -18.00 -7.52
N LEU A 188 -21.40 -17.04 -8.21
CA LEU A 188 -21.74 -15.62 -8.16
C LEU A 188 -22.55 -15.15 -9.38
N ALA A 189 -22.93 -16.05 -10.30
CA ALA A 189 -23.47 -15.69 -11.62
C ALA A 189 -24.75 -14.81 -11.59
N LYS A 190 -25.52 -14.86 -10.50
CA LYS A 190 -26.72 -14.03 -10.30
C LYS A 190 -26.41 -12.61 -9.81
N SER A 191 -25.16 -12.32 -9.44
CA SER A 191 -24.71 -11.01 -8.96
C SER A 191 -24.02 -10.23 -10.07
N GLY A 192 -23.95 -8.89 -9.91
CA GLY A 192 -23.14 -8.05 -10.80
C GLY A 192 -21.65 -8.41 -10.79
N TYR A 193 -21.15 -9.04 -9.72
CA TYR A 193 -19.76 -9.49 -9.61
C TYR A 193 -19.49 -10.75 -10.44
N GLY A 194 -20.32 -11.79 -10.33
CA GLY A 194 -20.15 -12.99 -11.16
C GLY A 194 -20.36 -12.71 -12.65
N GLN A 195 -21.31 -11.83 -12.99
CA GLN A 195 -21.47 -11.35 -14.37
C GLN A 195 -20.24 -10.59 -14.88
N TYR A 196 -19.57 -9.83 -14.01
CA TYR A 196 -18.32 -9.16 -14.35
C TYR A 196 -17.21 -10.15 -14.69
N LEU A 197 -16.99 -11.16 -13.84
CA LEU A 197 -15.96 -12.19 -14.06
C LEU A 197 -16.18 -12.95 -15.38
N GLN A 198 -17.44 -13.24 -15.72
CA GLN A 198 -17.78 -13.86 -17.01
C GLN A 198 -17.49 -12.94 -18.20
N ARG A 199 -17.77 -11.64 -18.07
CA ARG A 199 -17.46 -10.66 -19.13
C ARG A 199 -15.96 -10.44 -19.31
N ALA A 200 -15.17 -10.51 -18.23
CA ALA A 200 -13.72 -10.34 -18.30
C ALA A 200 -13.04 -11.33 -19.28
N LEU A 201 -13.61 -12.54 -19.45
CA LEU A 201 -13.14 -13.52 -20.43
C LEU A 201 -13.50 -13.17 -21.89
N ALA A 202 -14.59 -12.43 -22.11
CA ALA A 202 -15.07 -12.08 -23.43
C ALA A 202 -14.51 -10.75 -23.94
N ASP A 203 -14.27 -9.80 -23.02
CA ASP A 203 -13.87 -8.44 -23.33
C ASP A 203 -12.34 -8.26 -23.20
N HIS A 204 -11.69 -7.90 -24.30
CA HIS A 204 -10.27 -7.56 -24.26
C HIS A 204 -10.07 -6.14 -23.70
N VAL A 205 -9.43 -6.05 -22.54
CA VAL A 205 -9.08 -4.80 -21.85
C VAL A 205 -7.57 -4.60 -21.93
N PHE A 206 -7.14 -3.44 -22.43
CA PHE A 206 -5.75 -3.06 -22.66
C PHE A 206 -5.07 -2.48 -21.42
#